data_AF-A0A2V7GC73-F1
#
_entry.id   AF-A0A2V7GC73-F1
#
_cell.length_a   1.000
_cell.length_b   1.000
_cell.length_c   1.000
_cell.angle_alpha   90.00
_cell.angle_beta   90.00
_cell.angle_gamma   90.00
#
_symmetry.space_group_name_H-M   'P 1'
#
loop_
_entity.id
_entity.type
_entity.pdbx_description
1 polymer ?
#
loop_
_entity_poly.entity_id
_entity_poly.type
_entity_poly.pdbx_seq_one_letter_code
_entity_poly.pdbx_strand_id
1 'polypeptide(L)'
;MAFNNVGVFTLAPGKSMRLDGWFFPGIKDMGAQYFSADPIFHHPRLPADFMFVMSDQSKRWVGTDPDGHMEYGFRVTVVPATSIFLPAFSVQGGGFV
;
A
#
# COMPACT_ATOMS: atom_id res chain seq x y z
N MET A 1 -6.05 6.50 12.40
CA MET A 1 -4.66 6.91 12.14
C MET A 1 -4.43 6.95 10.64
N ALA A 2 -3.59 7.85 10.12
CA ALA A 2 -3.24 7.88 8.70
C ALA A 2 -1.72 7.89 8.50
N PHE A 3 -1.25 7.28 7.42
CA PHE A 3 0.14 7.28 6.98
C PHE A 3 0.18 7.58 5.47
N ASN A 4 1.15 8.39 5.06
CA ASN A 4 1.29 8.82 3.69
C ASN A 4 2.75 8.71 3.25
N ASN A 5 2.97 8.41 1.97
CA ASN A 5 4.28 8.35 1.32
C ASN A 5 5.26 7.39 2.01
N VAL A 6 4.75 6.23 2.43
CA VAL A 6 5.55 5.24 3.16
C VAL A 6 6.20 4.26 2.19
N GLY A 7 7.53 4.16 2.27
CA GLY A 7 8.35 3.30 1.44
C GLY A 7 8.47 3.80 -0.01
N VAL A 8 9.43 3.22 -0.74
CA VAL A 8 9.62 3.43 -2.17
C VAL A 8 9.78 2.07 -2.81
N PHE A 9 8.81 1.69 -3.63
CA PHE A 9 8.74 0.38 -4.25
C PHE A 9 8.76 0.50 -5.76
N THR A 10 9.44 -0.41 -6.44
CA THR A 10 9.39 -0.57 -7.89
C THR A 10 8.80 -1.94 -8.22
N LEU A 11 7.89 -1.98 -9.20
CA LEU A 11 7.23 -3.22 -9.60
C LEU A 11 7.06 -3.26 -11.11
N ALA A 12 7.55 -4.32 -11.74
CA ALA A 12 7.42 -4.49 -13.19
C ALA A 12 5.93 -4.65 -13.59
N PRO A 13 5.53 -4.13 -14.75
CA PRO A 13 4.17 -4.31 -15.27
C PRO A 13 3.75 -5.78 -15.33
N GLY A 14 2.50 -6.05 -14.94
CA GLY A 14 1.94 -7.40 -14.89
C GLY A 14 2.45 -8.26 -13.73
N LYS A 15 3.35 -7.72 -12.89
CA LYS A 15 3.75 -8.38 -11.64
C LYS A 15 2.89 -7.89 -10.49
N SER A 16 2.83 -8.73 -9.47
CA SER A 16 2.21 -8.40 -8.18
C SER A 16 3.23 -8.56 -7.06
N MET A 17 3.11 -7.70 -6.05
CA MET A 17 3.94 -7.73 -4.84
C MET A 17 3.03 -7.71 -3.62
N ARG A 18 3.36 -8.55 -2.64
CA ARG A 18 2.67 -8.59 -1.35
C ARG A 18 3.43 -7.73 -0.35
N LEU A 19 2.72 -6.81 0.29
CA LEU A 19 3.24 -5.84 1.24
C LEU A 19 2.49 -6.02 2.55
N ASP A 20 2.98 -6.95 3.36
CA ASP A 20 2.40 -7.36 4.64
C ASP A 20 3.27 -6.93 5.82
N GLY A 21 2.71 -6.98 7.03
CA GLY A 21 3.45 -6.78 8.27
C GLY A 21 3.73 -5.32 8.59
N TRP A 22 3.03 -4.40 7.95
CA TRP A 22 3.05 -2.99 8.33
C TRP A 22 2.34 -2.85 9.66
N PHE A 23 3.00 -2.31 10.68
CA PHE A 23 2.40 -2.13 11.99
C PHE A 23 2.66 -0.76 12.59
N PHE A 24 1.69 -0.32 13.41
CA PHE A 24 1.79 0.91 14.18
C PHE A 24 1.39 0.62 15.63
N PRO A 25 2.28 0.83 16.60
CA PRO A 25 2.06 0.47 18.00
C PRO A 25 1.05 1.39 18.70
N GLY A 26 0.35 0.85 19.70
CA GLY A 26 -0.36 1.65 20.72
C GLY A 26 -1.67 2.31 20.29
N ILE A 27 -2.18 2.04 19.08
CA ILE A 27 -3.48 2.56 18.62
C ILE A 27 -4.31 1.43 18.02
N LYS A 28 -5.42 1.11 18.66
CA LYS A 28 -6.43 0.16 18.18
C LYS A 28 -7.36 0.85 17.19
N ASP A 29 -6.86 1.10 15.98
CA ASP A 29 -7.63 1.66 14.89
C ASP A 29 -8.63 0.60 14.37
N MET A 30 -9.91 0.71 14.74
CA MET A 30 -10.96 -0.23 14.34
C MET A 30 -11.83 0.31 13.20
N GLY A 31 -11.62 1.55 12.76
CA GLY A 31 -12.45 2.21 11.76
C GLY A 31 -12.19 1.75 10.33
N ALA A 32 -13.05 2.24 9.43
CA ALA A 32 -12.98 1.98 8.00
C ALA A 32 -11.60 2.35 7.44
N GLN A 33 -11.07 1.50 6.57
CA GLN A 33 -9.71 1.57 6.08
C GLN A 33 -9.68 2.03 4.62
N TYR A 34 -8.67 2.83 4.28
CA TYR A 34 -8.26 3.04 2.89
C TYR A 34 -6.77 2.72 2.73
N PHE A 35 -6.40 2.22 1.55
CA PHE A 35 -5.03 2.11 1.10
C PHE A 35 -4.92 2.55 -0.36
N SER A 36 -3.81 3.16 -0.73
CA SER A 36 -3.45 3.44 -2.11
C SER A 36 -1.96 3.23 -2.35
N ALA A 37 -1.63 2.79 -3.56
CA ALA A 37 -0.28 2.88 -4.11
C ALA A 37 -0.21 4.21 -4.85
N ASP A 38 0.47 5.18 -4.25
CA ASP A 38 0.64 6.50 -4.82
C ASP A 38 1.86 6.52 -5.74
N PRO A 39 1.69 6.73 -7.06
CA PRO A 39 2.81 6.76 -8.00
C PRO A 39 3.82 7.85 -7.62
N ILE A 40 5.10 7.48 -7.55
CA ILE A 40 6.18 8.46 -7.38
C ILE A 40 6.62 8.88 -8.79
N PHE A 41 6.14 10.02 -9.25
CA PHE A 41 6.40 10.53 -10.59
C PHE A 41 7.84 11.06 -10.72
N HIS A 42 8.79 10.19 -11.11
CA HIS A 42 10.12 10.64 -11.53
C HIS A 42 10.30 10.68 -13.06
N HIS A 43 9.25 10.47 -13.85
CA HIS A 43 9.40 10.41 -15.31
C HIS A 43 8.32 11.22 -16.07
N PRO A 44 8.69 12.20 -16.92
CA PRO A 44 7.76 13.07 -17.66
C PRO A 44 7.01 12.36 -18.81
N ARG A 45 7.12 11.04 -18.91
CA ARG A 45 6.43 10.19 -19.92
C ARG A 45 5.86 8.93 -19.28
N LEU A 46 5.20 9.09 -18.15
CA LEU A 46 4.36 8.03 -17.62
C LEU A 46 3.08 8.03 -18.49
N PRO A 47 2.81 6.99 -19.30
CA PRO A 47 1.59 6.93 -20.10
C PRO A 47 0.40 7.09 -19.15
N ALA A 48 -0.69 7.74 -19.56
CA ALA A 48 -1.91 7.85 -18.75
C ALA A 48 -2.57 6.47 -18.47
N ASP A 49 -1.93 5.40 -18.92
CA ASP A 49 -2.52 4.08 -19.13
C ASP A 49 -2.11 3.09 -18.05
N PHE A 50 -1.13 3.40 -17.17
CA PHE A 50 -0.76 2.49 -16.07
C PHE A 50 -1.47 2.85 -14.76
N MET A 51 -1.83 1.81 -14.01
CA MET A 51 -2.52 1.90 -12.74
C MET A 51 -1.94 0.89 -11.77
N PHE A 52 -1.82 1.29 -10.50
CA PHE A 52 -1.55 0.36 -9.41
C PHE A 52 -2.87 -0.09 -8.81
N VAL A 53 -3.13 -1.39 -8.84
CA VAL A 53 -4.32 -1.99 -8.27
C VAL A 53 -3.97 -2.62 -6.93
N MET A 54 -4.64 -2.18 -5.87
CA MET A 54 -4.56 -2.80 -4.55
C MET A 54 -5.66 -3.82 -4.33
N SER A 55 -5.28 -5.00 -3.84
CA SER A 55 -6.16 -6.14 -3.59
C SER A 55 -5.71 -6.88 -2.33
N ASP A 56 -6.47 -7.89 -1.89
CA ASP A 56 -6.17 -8.73 -0.72
C ASP A 56 -5.88 -7.90 0.56
N GLN A 57 -6.62 -6.82 0.76
CA GLN A 57 -6.42 -5.90 1.89
C GLN A 57 -6.81 -6.58 3.21
N SER A 58 -5.95 -6.44 4.21
CA SER A 58 -6.15 -7.01 5.54
C SER A 58 -5.73 -6.02 6.62
N LYS A 59 -6.45 -6.10 7.73
CA LYS A 59 -6.27 -5.29 8.94
C LYS A 59 -6.62 -6.15 10.14
N ARG A 60 -5.70 -6.27 11.09
CA ARG A 60 -5.95 -7.04 12.32
C ARG A 60 -5.22 -6.45 13.51
N TRP A 61 -5.82 -6.55 14.69
CA TRP A 61 -5.12 -6.32 15.95
C TRP A 61 -4.30 -7.57 16.30
N VAL A 62 -3.04 -7.38 16.65
CA VAL A 62 -2.13 -8.43 17.11
C VAL A 62 -1.63 -8.08 18.50
N GLY A 63 -1.65 -9.08 19.39
CA GLY A 63 -1.30 -8.90 20.80
C GLY A 63 -2.50 -8.55 21.68
N THR A 64 -2.20 -8.10 22.89
CA THR A 64 -3.17 -7.79 23.94
C THR A 64 -3.03 -6.35 24.35
N ASP A 65 -4.15 -5.69 24.69
CA ASP A 65 -4.11 -4.33 25.21
C ASP A 65 -3.29 -4.26 26.53
N PRO A 66 -2.45 -3.23 26.75
CA PRO A 66 -2.21 -2.07 25.89
C PRO A 66 -1.06 -2.25 24.88
N ASP A 67 -0.33 -3.36 24.93
CA ASP A 67 0.93 -3.57 24.20
C ASP A 67 0.75 -4.04 22.75
N GLY A 68 -0.49 -4.32 22.33
CA GLY A 68 -0.78 -4.76 20.98
C GLY A 68 -0.58 -3.68 19.91
N HIS A 69 -0.64 -4.11 18.65
CA HIS A 69 -0.52 -3.24 17.48
C HIS A 69 -1.49 -3.64 16.39
N MET A 70 -1.82 -2.70 15.51
CA MET A 70 -2.53 -3.00 14.28
C MET A 70 -1.55 -3.44 13.21
N GLU A 71 -1.77 -4.60 12.61
CA GLU A 71 -1.08 -5.08 11.41
C GLU A 71 -1.92 -4.86 10.15
N TYR A 72 -1.21 -4.52 9.08
CA TYR A 72 -1.76 -4.16 7.79
C TYR A 72 -1.05 -4.96 6.69
N GLY A 73 -1.83 -5.45 5.72
CA GLY A 73 -1.29 -6.18 4.58
C GLY A 73 -2.14 -6.04 3.33
N PHE A 74 -1.50 -6.01 2.16
CA PHE A 74 -2.15 -5.84 0.88
C PHE A 74 -1.27 -6.33 -0.27
N ARG A 75 -1.89 -6.59 -1.42
CA ARG A 75 -1.20 -6.90 -2.68
C ARG A 75 -1.32 -5.73 -3.64
N VAL A 76 -0.20 -5.32 -4.23
CA VAL A 76 -0.14 -4.32 -5.31
C VAL A 76 0.14 -5.01 -6.63
N THR A 77 -0.62 -4.67 -7.67
CA THR A 77 -0.41 -5.15 -9.05
C THR A 77 -0.30 -3.96 -9.99
N VAL A 78 0.64 -3.99 -10.93
CA VAL A 78 0.77 -2.96 -11.98
C VAL A 78 0.05 -3.42 -13.24
N VAL A 79 -0.90 -2.62 -13.73
CA VAL A 79 -1.61 -2.84 -15.00
C VAL A 79 -1.44 -1.63 -15.92
N PRO A 80 -1.49 -1.78 -17.25
CA PRO A 80 -1.52 -3.05 -17.98
C PRO A 80 -0.15 -3.74 -17.98
N ALA A 81 -0.16 -5.07 -18.12
CA ALA A 81 1.05 -5.90 -18.15
C ALA A 81 1.96 -5.63 -19.36
N THR A 82 1.46 -4.94 -20.38
CA THR A 82 2.15 -4.61 -21.63
C THR A 82 3.03 -3.37 -21.53
N SER A 83 2.98 -2.63 -20.42
CA SER A 83 3.85 -1.47 -20.23
C SER A 83 5.32 -1.92 -20.17
N ILE A 84 6.19 -1.10 -20.75
CA ILE A 84 7.65 -1.29 -20.72
C ILE A 84 8.33 -0.44 -19.63
N PHE A 85 7.56 0.39 -18.93
CA PHE A 85 8.06 1.25 -17.86
C PHE A 85 8.12 0.50 -16.54
N LEU A 86 9.14 0.78 -15.74
CA LEU A 86 9.25 0.29 -14.35
C LEU A 86 8.81 1.42 -13.40
N PRO A 87 7.52 1.51 -13.03
CA PRO A 87 7.05 2.60 -12.20
C PRO A 87 7.45 2.38 -10.74
N ALA A 88 7.65 3.51 -10.04
CA ALA A 88 7.83 3.53 -8.60
C ALA A 88 6.55 4.03 -7.92
N PHE A 89 6.30 3.56 -6.70
CA PHE A 89 5.18 4.01 -5.89
C PHE A 89 5.53 4.03 -4.40
N SER A 90 4.80 4.84 -3.65
CA SER A 90 4.76 4.82 -2.20
C SER A 90 3.40 4.30 -1.73
N VAL A 91 3.29 3.91 -0.47
CA VAL A 91 2.02 3.45 0.11
C VAL A 91 1.43 4.58 0.95
N GLN A 92 0.13 4.78 0.79
CA GLN A 92 -0.68 5.61 1.67
C GLN A 92 -1.82 4.79 2.22
N GLY A 93 -2.32 5.17 3.39
CA GLY A 93 -3.47 4.52 3.98
C GLY A 93 -3.80 5.04 5.36
N GLY A 94 -4.81 4.44 5.95
CA GLY A 94 -5.25 4.84 7.27
C GLY A 94 -6.62 4.29 7.61
N GLY A 95 -7.01 4.48 8.87
CA GLY A 95 -8.36 4.24 9.34
C GLY A 95 -8.83 5.30 10.33
N PHE A 96 -10.09 5.20 10.73
CA PHE A 96 -10.66 6.03 11.79
C PHE A 96 -10.34 5.40 13.16
N VAL A 97 -9.84 6.21 14.09
CA VAL A 97 -9.69 5.81 15.49
C VAL A 97 -11.05 5.91 16.17
#